data_AF-A0A833ER12-F1
#
_entry.id   AF-A0A833ER12-F1
#
_cell.length_a   1.000
_cell.length_b   1.000
_cell.length_c   1.000
_cell.angle_alpha   90.00
_cell.angle_beta   90.00
_cell.angle_gamma   90.00
#
_symmetry.space_group_name_H-M   'P 1'
#
loop_
_entity.id
_entity.type
_entity.pdbx_description
1 polymer ?
#
loop_
_entity_poly.entity_id
_entity_poly.type
_entity_poly.pdbx_seq_one_letter_code
_entity_poly.pdbx_strand_id
1 'polypeptide(L)'
;MKTINCLATIFIALLFLHCSNPSSPNEHDQFAIYLLANESLSTRDIEEESLAKLKLKDRPSISFNDINGYELKNHKVYLNKNFSYYFGGDSLTIFSHIFGKPFVLVANETRIYLGSFVSGVSSYAPNTPKIVDFTINNTEKSFRISGAPIYDESTYSDKRNDIRIIGALGAKLQ
;
A
#
# COMPACT_ATOMS: atom_id res chain seq x y z
N MET A 1 49.19 -42.57 3.37
CA MET A 1 48.81 -41.86 4.62
C MET A 1 48.39 -40.44 4.26
N LYS A 2 47.08 -40.19 4.35
CA LYS A 2 46.31 -38.93 4.44
C LYS A 2 46.82 -37.65 3.73
N THR A 3 46.36 -37.51 2.48
CA THR A 3 46.11 -36.24 1.79
C THR A 3 44.68 -35.77 2.07
N ILE A 4 44.43 -35.05 3.17
CA ILE A 4 43.13 -34.40 3.42
C ILE A 4 43.41 -33.14 4.23
N ASN A 5 43.63 -32.00 3.58
CA ASN A 5 43.63 -30.66 4.22
C ASN A 5 43.68 -29.53 3.15
N CYS A 6 42.85 -29.62 2.11
CA CYS A 6 42.71 -28.52 1.14
C CYS A 6 41.26 -28.27 0.68
N LEU A 7 40.36 -29.24 0.86
CA LEU A 7 38.96 -29.09 0.44
C LEU A 7 38.08 -28.24 1.38
N ALA A 8 38.46 -28.07 2.65
CA ALA A 8 37.60 -27.41 3.64
C ALA A 8 37.51 -25.87 3.47
N THR A 9 38.51 -25.25 2.82
CA THR A 9 38.60 -23.78 2.70
C THR A 9 37.80 -23.21 1.52
N ILE A 10 37.50 -24.04 0.51
CA ILE A 10 36.77 -23.60 -0.70
C ILE A 10 35.25 -23.52 -0.42
N PHE A 11 34.73 -24.33 0.50
CA PHE A 11 33.29 -24.38 0.78
C PHE A 11 32.77 -23.15 1.55
N ILE A 12 33.64 -22.50 2.34
CA ILE A 12 33.26 -21.31 3.14
C ILE A 12 33.26 -20.03 2.28
N ALA A 13 34.08 -19.97 1.22
CA ALA A 13 34.10 -18.84 0.30
C ALA A 13 32.86 -18.78 -0.63
N LEU A 14 32.18 -19.91 -0.86
CA LEU A 14 30.96 -19.98 -1.67
C LEU A 14 29.70 -19.51 -0.93
N LEU A 15 29.73 -19.45 0.41
CA LEU A 15 28.59 -18.99 1.22
C LEU A 15 28.42 -17.46 1.23
N PHE A 16 29.44 -16.69 0.83
CA PHE A 16 29.38 -15.23 0.76
C PHE A 16 29.05 -14.66 -0.63
N LEU A 17 28.85 -15.52 -1.64
CA LEU A 17 28.51 -15.08 -3.01
C LEU A 17 27.01 -15.05 -3.31
N HIS A 18 26.14 -15.43 -2.37
CA HIS A 18 24.70 -15.19 -2.47
C HIS A 18 24.31 -13.86 -1.82
N CYS A 19 25.01 -12.78 -2.19
CA CYS A 19 24.41 -11.46 -2.14
C CYS A 19 23.51 -11.36 -3.37
N SER A 20 22.34 -11.99 -3.29
CA SER A 20 21.27 -11.76 -4.26
C SER A 20 21.03 -10.25 -4.24
N ASN A 21 21.37 -9.57 -5.33
CA ASN A 21 20.88 -8.21 -5.54
C ASN A 21 19.38 -8.30 -5.31
N PRO A 22 18.79 -7.55 -4.36
CA PRO A 22 17.35 -7.46 -4.30
C PRO A 22 16.96 -6.95 -5.68
N SER A 23 16.31 -7.82 -6.47
CA SER A 23 15.65 -7.42 -7.69
C SER A 23 14.90 -6.15 -7.33
N SER A 24 15.28 -5.04 -7.96
CA SER A 24 14.65 -3.75 -7.68
C SER A 24 13.15 -4.01 -7.70
N PRO A 25 12.42 -3.68 -6.63
CA PRO A 25 11.00 -3.98 -6.56
C PRO A 25 10.38 -3.49 -7.86
N ASN A 26 9.59 -4.35 -8.48
CA ASN A 26 8.88 -4.00 -9.71
C ASN A 26 8.27 -2.62 -9.47
N GLU A 27 8.51 -1.61 -10.34
CA GLU A 27 8.16 -0.22 -10.03
C GLU A 27 6.69 -0.06 -9.61
N HIS A 28 5.84 -0.97 -10.08
CA HIS A 28 4.44 -1.10 -9.71
C HIS A 28 4.19 -1.39 -8.22
N ASP A 29 5.06 -2.13 -7.54
CA ASP A 29 4.91 -2.59 -6.15
C ASP A 29 5.80 -1.83 -5.15
N GLN A 30 6.54 -0.82 -5.59
CA GLN A 30 7.23 0.10 -4.70
C GLN A 30 6.21 0.77 -3.76
N PHE A 31 5.18 1.38 -4.34
CA PHE A 31 3.98 1.81 -3.63
C PHE A 31 2.76 1.44 -4.47
N ALA A 32 1.77 0.81 -3.86
CA ALA A 32 0.52 0.49 -4.54
C ALA A 32 -0.67 0.45 -3.60
N ILE A 33 -1.84 0.80 -4.15
CA ILE A 33 -3.15 0.60 -3.54
C ILE A 33 -3.90 -0.40 -4.40
N TYR A 34 -4.18 -1.56 -3.81
CA TYR A 34 -4.94 -2.63 -4.45
C TYR A 34 -6.35 -2.68 -3.91
N LEU A 35 -7.33 -2.77 -4.81
CA LEU A 35 -8.67 -3.24 -4.47
C LEU A 35 -8.67 -4.77 -4.33
N LEU A 36 -9.64 -5.30 -3.59
CA LEU A 36 -9.88 -6.74 -3.53
C LEU A 36 -10.41 -7.28 -4.85
N ALA A 37 -10.10 -8.54 -5.13
CA ALA A 37 -10.65 -9.28 -6.26
C ALA A 37 -12.15 -9.53 -6.10
N ASN A 38 -12.63 -9.78 -4.87
CA ASN A 38 -14.05 -9.85 -4.59
C ASN A 38 -14.60 -8.45 -4.29
N GLU A 39 -15.34 -7.91 -5.25
CA GLU A 39 -15.89 -6.56 -5.16
C GLU A 39 -17.10 -6.43 -4.23
N SER A 40 -17.74 -7.53 -3.80
CA SER A 40 -18.90 -7.45 -2.90
C SER A 40 -18.52 -7.23 -1.44
N LEU A 41 -17.27 -7.50 -1.07
CA LEU A 41 -16.78 -7.33 0.30
C LEU A 41 -16.65 -5.85 0.66
N SER A 42 -17.18 -5.51 1.83
CA SER A 42 -16.91 -4.25 2.51
C SER A 42 -15.68 -4.37 3.42
N THR A 43 -15.16 -3.24 3.89
CA THR A 43 -14.04 -3.27 4.84
C THR A 43 -14.42 -3.96 6.13
N ARG A 44 -15.66 -3.76 6.61
CA ARG A 44 -16.16 -4.38 7.83
C ARG A 44 -16.21 -5.92 7.75
N ASP A 45 -16.50 -6.47 6.57
CA ASP A 45 -16.54 -7.93 6.38
C ASP A 45 -15.18 -8.58 6.61
N ILE A 46 -14.09 -7.81 6.47
CA ILE A 46 -12.72 -8.33 6.44
C ILE A 46 -11.75 -7.60 7.38
N GLU A 47 -12.25 -6.75 8.29
CA GLU A 47 -11.37 -5.92 9.13
C GLU A 47 -10.50 -6.74 10.09
N GLU A 48 -10.97 -7.92 10.48
CA GLU A 48 -10.27 -8.90 11.31
C GLU A 48 -9.51 -9.97 10.48
N GLU A 49 -9.60 -9.92 9.15
CA GLU A 49 -8.89 -10.88 8.30
C GLU A 49 -7.39 -10.54 8.19
N SER A 50 -6.55 -11.57 8.21
CA SER A 50 -5.14 -11.42 7.93
C SER A 50 -4.92 -10.88 6.51
N LEU A 51 -4.12 -9.82 6.37
CA LEU A 51 -3.77 -9.25 5.06
C LEU A 51 -3.26 -10.28 4.06
N ALA A 52 -2.57 -11.33 4.51
CA ALA A 52 -2.03 -12.39 3.64
C ALA A 52 -3.13 -13.26 2.98
N LYS A 53 -4.33 -13.33 3.57
CA LYS A 53 -5.45 -14.12 3.07
C LYS A 53 -6.31 -13.37 2.04
N LEU A 54 -6.24 -12.04 2.04
CA LEU A 54 -7.02 -11.20 1.15
C LEU A 54 -6.59 -11.42 -0.32
N LYS A 55 -7.54 -11.71 -1.20
CA LYS A 55 -7.29 -11.80 -2.64
C LYS A 55 -7.38 -10.40 -3.25
N LEU A 56 -6.26 -9.91 -3.79
CA LEU A 56 -6.16 -8.61 -4.45
C LEU A 56 -6.48 -8.74 -5.94
N LYS A 57 -6.92 -7.66 -6.60
CA LYS A 57 -6.97 -7.61 -8.06
C LYS A 57 -5.57 -7.78 -8.66
N ASP A 58 -5.50 -8.29 -9.89
CA ASP A 58 -4.23 -8.54 -10.59
C ASP A 58 -3.43 -7.25 -10.87
N ARG A 59 -4.10 -6.09 -10.90
CA ARG A 59 -3.47 -4.79 -11.14
C ARG A 59 -3.78 -3.81 -10.00
N PRO A 60 -2.80 -2.97 -9.60
CA PRO A 60 -3.04 -1.93 -8.62
C PRO A 60 -4.03 -0.91 -9.18
N SER A 61 -4.85 -0.34 -8.30
CA SER A 61 -5.75 0.76 -8.65
C SER A 61 -5.04 2.11 -8.64
N ILE A 62 -4.02 2.25 -7.80
CA ILE A 62 -3.03 3.34 -7.83
C ILE A 62 -1.67 2.69 -7.63
N SER A 63 -0.73 2.99 -8.51
CA SER A 63 0.67 2.55 -8.42
C SER A 63 1.60 3.73 -8.15
N PHE A 64 2.88 3.45 -7.88
CA PHE A 64 3.91 4.47 -7.72
C PHE A 64 4.02 5.40 -8.95
N ASN A 65 3.83 4.85 -10.14
CA ASN A 65 3.89 5.60 -11.40
C ASN A 65 2.70 6.56 -11.57
N ASP A 66 1.60 6.32 -10.86
CA ASP A 66 0.45 7.23 -10.81
C ASP A 66 0.69 8.44 -9.90
N ILE A 67 1.74 8.41 -9.07
CA ILE A 67 2.03 9.42 -8.06
C ILE A 67 3.05 10.43 -8.61
N ASN A 68 2.68 11.69 -8.56
CA ASN A 68 3.55 12.83 -8.85
C ASN A 68 4.25 13.37 -7.61
N GLY A 69 3.64 13.21 -6.43
CA GLY A 69 4.22 13.67 -5.18
C GLY A 69 3.47 13.20 -3.95
N TYR A 70 4.13 13.28 -2.80
CA TYR A 70 3.58 12.92 -1.51
C TYR A 70 4.00 13.90 -0.44
N GLU A 71 3.02 14.55 0.18
CA GLU A 71 3.21 15.40 1.35
C GLU A 71 3.04 14.57 2.62
N LEU A 72 4.15 14.32 3.33
CA LEU A 72 4.16 13.47 4.51
C LEU A 72 3.28 14.02 5.64
N LYS A 73 3.34 15.33 5.90
CA LYS A 73 2.66 15.97 7.04
C LYS A 73 1.16 15.67 7.09
N ASN A 74 0.51 15.67 5.94
CA ASN A 74 -0.94 15.46 5.83
C ASN A 74 -1.30 14.09 5.24
N HIS A 75 -0.30 13.27 4.88
CA HIS A 75 -0.49 12.07 4.07
C HIS A 75 -1.28 12.36 2.78
N LYS A 76 -0.93 13.46 2.10
CA LYS A 76 -1.58 13.87 0.86
C LYS A 76 -0.82 13.32 -0.33
N VAL A 77 -1.53 12.62 -1.20
CA VAL A 77 -0.99 12.03 -2.43
C VAL A 77 -1.41 12.92 -3.59
N TYR A 78 -0.42 13.38 -4.37
CA TYR A 78 -0.63 14.08 -5.62
C TYR A 78 -0.45 13.09 -6.77
N LEU A 79 -1.48 12.97 -7.60
CA LEU A 79 -1.50 12.08 -8.75
C LEU A 79 -1.00 12.81 -10.00
N ASN A 80 -0.45 12.04 -10.93
CA ASN A 80 0.00 12.57 -12.21
C ASN A 80 -1.20 13.06 -13.04
N LYS A 81 -0.95 13.98 -13.99
CA LYS A 81 -2.00 14.53 -14.86
C LYS A 81 -2.67 13.48 -15.75
N ASN A 82 -1.99 12.38 -16.04
CA ASN A 82 -2.47 11.29 -16.89
C ASN A 82 -3.34 10.29 -16.13
N PHE A 83 -3.47 10.42 -14.81
CA PHE A 83 -4.31 9.56 -14.00
C PHE A 83 -5.77 9.79 -14.42
N SER A 84 -6.23 8.94 -15.32
CA SER A 84 -7.57 8.90 -15.86
C SER A 84 -8.30 7.75 -15.19
N TYR A 85 -8.62 7.97 -13.91
CA TYR A 85 -9.57 7.23 -13.09
C TYR A 85 -10.04 5.86 -13.63
N TYR A 86 -9.44 4.77 -13.14
CA TYR A 86 -10.05 3.44 -13.22
C TYR A 86 -9.87 2.72 -11.90
N PHE A 87 -10.59 3.17 -10.86
CA PHE A 87 -11.00 2.25 -9.80
C PHE A 87 -12.08 1.29 -10.32
N GLY A 88 -11.85 0.59 -11.44
CA GLY A 88 -12.68 -0.50 -11.96
C GLY A 88 -14.20 -0.31 -11.99
N GLY A 89 -14.71 0.90 -12.15
CA GLY A 89 -16.13 1.22 -12.03
C GLY A 89 -16.31 2.71 -11.83
N ASP A 90 -17.51 3.21 -12.13
CA ASP A 90 -17.86 4.63 -12.01
C ASP A 90 -17.43 5.18 -10.64
N SER A 91 -16.77 6.34 -10.59
CA SER A 91 -16.19 6.94 -9.37
C SER A 91 -17.16 7.04 -8.19
N LEU A 92 -18.46 7.06 -8.47
CA LEU A 92 -19.52 7.06 -7.49
C LEU A 92 -19.69 5.70 -6.78
N THR A 93 -19.30 4.60 -7.42
CA THR A 93 -19.41 3.23 -6.88
C THR A 93 -18.34 2.89 -5.84
N ILE A 94 -17.18 3.54 -5.86
CA ILE A 94 -16.15 3.27 -4.83
C ILE A 94 -16.57 3.81 -3.46
N PHE A 95 -17.44 4.83 -3.44
CA PHE A 95 -18.01 5.41 -2.23
C PHE A 95 -19.43 4.91 -1.93
N SER A 96 -19.99 4.03 -2.77
CA SER A 96 -21.36 3.51 -2.60
C SER A 96 -21.46 2.48 -1.47
N HIS A 97 -20.34 1.89 -1.05
CA HIS A 97 -20.32 1.00 0.11
C HIS A 97 -20.40 1.83 1.40
N ILE A 98 -21.55 1.73 2.09
CA ILE A 98 -21.80 2.38 3.38
C ILE A 98 -20.74 2.01 4.44
N PHE A 99 -20.22 0.78 4.38
CA PHE A 99 -19.15 0.26 5.25
C PHE A 99 -17.75 0.35 4.62
N GLY A 100 -17.62 1.18 3.59
CA GLY A 100 -16.40 1.45 2.87
C GLY A 100 -15.93 0.33 1.94
N LYS A 101 -15.41 0.70 0.77
CA LYS A 101 -14.75 -0.24 -0.13
C LYS A 101 -13.34 -0.54 0.40
N PRO A 102 -12.97 -1.80 0.63
CA PRO A 102 -11.66 -2.14 1.15
C PRO A 102 -10.56 -1.98 0.10
N PHE A 103 -9.39 -1.54 0.55
CA PHE A 103 -8.15 -1.60 -0.20
C PHE A 103 -7.00 -2.08 0.67
N VAL A 104 -5.95 -2.62 0.05
CA VAL A 104 -4.70 -2.96 0.71
C VAL A 104 -3.60 -2.06 0.18
N LEU A 105 -2.90 -1.38 1.09
CA LEU A 105 -1.68 -0.66 0.74
C LEU A 105 -0.50 -1.63 0.75
N VAL A 106 0.24 -1.65 -0.34
CA VAL A 106 1.47 -2.42 -0.53
C VAL A 106 2.63 -1.46 -0.67
N ALA A 107 3.72 -1.71 0.05
CA ALA A 107 4.97 -0.98 -0.11
C ALA A 107 6.13 -1.96 -0.19
N ASN A 108 6.95 -1.83 -1.24
CA ASN A 108 8.05 -2.75 -1.57
C ASN A 108 7.60 -4.22 -1.47
N GLU A 109 6.55 -4.57 -2.23
CA GLU A 109 5.96 -5.91 -2.29
C GLU A 109 5.35 -6.44 -0.97
N THR A 110 5.35 -5.61 0.08
CA THR A 110 4.82 -5.98 1.40
C THR A 110 3.47 -5.34 1.66
N ARG A 111 2.46 -6.14 2.01
CA ARG A 111 1.14 -5.65 2.44
C ARG A 111 1.28 -4.98 3.81
N ILE A 112 0.98 -3.69 3.89
CA ILE A 112 1.21 -2.87 5.10
C ILE A 112 -0.07 -2.77 5.95
N TYR A 113 -1.19 -2.36 5.34
CA TYR A 113 -2.46 -2.23 6.05
C TYR A 113 -3.66 -2.38 5.13
N LEU A 114 -4.80 -2.74 5.74
CA LEU A 114 -6.14 -2.62 5.19
C LEU A 114 -6.62 -1.18 5.38
N GLY A 115 -7.17 -0.57 4.33
CA GLY A 115 -7.78 0.75 4.36
C GLY A 115 -9.17 0.75 3.71
N SER A 116 -9.86 1.88 3.79
CA SER A 116 -11.21 2.05 3.26
C SER A 116 -11.36 3.27 2.35
N PHE A 117 -12.12 3.14 1.28
CA PHE A 117 -12.79 4.28 0.64
C PHE A 117 -14.14 4.47 1.34
N VAL A 118 -14.34 5.58 2.03
CA VAL A 118 -15.61 5.90 2.71
C VAL A 118 -16.19 7.20 2.18
N SER A 119 -17.51 7.26 2.01
CA SER A 119 -18.21 8.55 1.94
C SER A 119 -18.25 9.17 3.34
N GLY A 120 -18.05 10.47 3.43
CA GLY A 120 -17.73 11.21 4.66
C GLY A 120 -18.83 11.30 5.74
N VAL A 121 -19.68 10.29 5.91
CA VAL A 121 -20.94 10.40 6.68
C VAL A 121 -21.25 9.25 7.65
N SER A 122 -20.34 8.30 7.92
CA SER A 122 -20.70 7.14 8.75
C SER A 122 -20.10 7.18 10.16
N SER A 123 -20.96 7.26 11.18
CA SER A 123 -20.62 6.91 12.58
C SER A 123 -20.18 5.44 12.74
N TYR A 124 -20.38 4.63 11.69
CA TYR A 124 -19.94 3.23 11.58
C TYR A 124 -18.78 3.07 10.60
N ALA A 125 -18.02 4.13 10.33
CA ALA A 125 -16.89 4.03 9.43
C ALA A 125 -15.84 3.06 10.02
N PRO A 126 -15.32 2.10 9.22
CA PRO A 126 -14.38 1.09 9.68
C PRO A 126 -13.17 1.67 10.38
N ASN A 127 -12.60 0.87 11.27
CA ASN A 127 -11.41 1.24 12.01
C ASN A 127 -10.15 0.95 11.16
N THR A 128 -9.99 1.71 10.08
CA THR A 128 -8.83 1.61 9.16
C THR A 128 -8.45 2.97 8.58
N PRO A 129 -7.22 3.16 8.05
CA PRO A 129 -6.89 4.35 7.27
C PRO A 129 -7.88 4.56 6.11
N LYS A 130 -8.31 5.81 5.91
CA LYS A 130 -9.39 6.18 5.00
C LYS A 130 -8.85 7.07 3.89
N ILE A 131 -9.19 6.78 2.64
CA ILE A 131 -8.93 7.74 1.57
C ILE A 131 -10.12 8.71 1.50
N VAL A 132 -9.80 10.00 1.66
CA VAL A 132 -10.75 11.12 1.75
C VAL A 132 -10.24 12.30 0.93
N ASP A 133 -11.02 13.39 0.87
CA ASP A 133 -10.64 14.68 0.26
C ASP A 133 -10.16 14.53 -1.19
N PHE A 134 -10.85 13.69 -1.97
CA PHE A 134 -10.55 13.52 -3.39
C PHE A 134 -10.79 14.82 -4.15
N THR A 135 -9.72 15.32 -4.77
CA THR A 135 -9.76 16.46 -5.67
C THR A 135 -9.34 15.98 -7.05
N ILE A 136 -10.23 16.08 -8.03
CA ILE A 136 -9.93 15.77 -9.43
C ILE A 136 -10.49 16.91 -10.28
N ASN A 137 -9.64 17.84 -10.64
CA ASN A 137 -9.95 18.91 -11.57
C ASN A 137 -8.74 19.16 -12.50
N ASN A 138 -8.83 20.17 -13.36
CA ASN A 138 -7.77 20.46 -14.32
C ASN A 138 -6.48 21.00 -13.67
N THR A 139 -6.55 21.43 -12.41
CA THR A 139 -5.41 22.02 -11.68
C THR A 139 -4.76 21.07 -10.69
N GLU A 140 -5.52 20.10 -10.17
CA GLU A 140 -5.07 19.18 -9.13
C GLU A 140 -5.78 17.83 -9.24
N LYS A 141 -5.00 16.77 -9.14
CA LYS A 141 -5.46 15.40 -8.90
C LYS A 141 -4.81 14.92 -7.61
N SER A 142 -5.58 14.80 -6.53
CA SER A 142 -5.05 14.42 -5.23
C SER A 142 -6.09 13.75 -4.35
N PHE A 143 -5.61 13.11 -3.30
CA PHE A 143 -6.43 12.64 -2.19
C PHE A 143 -5.61 12.66 -0.91
N ARG A 144 -6.28 12.57 0.23
CA ARG A 144 -5.64 12.43 1.54
C ARG A 144 -5.92 11.05 2.12
N ILE A 145 -4.88 10.41 2.64
CA ILE A 145 -5.04 9.21 3.47
C ILE A 145 -5.22 9.67 4.91
N SER A 146 -6.45 9.84 5.37
CA SER A 146 -6.74 10.15 6.76
C SER A 146 -6.50 8.92 7.64
N GLY A 147 -5.89 9.13 8.80
CA GLY A 147 -5.87 8.13 9.84
C GLY A 147 -7.29 7.94 10.34
N ALA A 148 -7.67 6.70 10.65
CA ALA A 148 -8.74 6.52 11.62
C ALA A 148 -8.23 6.95 13.00
N PRO A 149 -9.11 7.35 13.93
CA PRO A 149 -8.74 7.45 15.33
C PRO A 149 -8.45 6.04 15.86
N ILE A 150 -7.24 5.53 15.61
CA ILE A 150 -6.77 4.22 16.09
C ILE A 150 -5.33 4.40 16.48
N TYR A 151 -5.18 4.80 17.72
CA TYR A 151 -4.12 4.26 18.52
C TYR A 151 -4.35 2.75 18.52
N ASP A 152 -3.46 1.99 17.89
CA ASP A 152 -3.26 0.63 18.34
C ASP A 152 -2.93 0.75 19.83
N GLU A 153 -3.83 0.35 20.72
CA GLU A 153 -3.66 0.53 22.17
C GLU A 153 -2.37 -0.14 22.68
N SER A 154 -1.78 -1.06 21.89
CA SER A 154 -0.51 -1.72 22.21
C SER A 154 0.73 -1.02 21.67
N THR A 155 0.63 -0.17 20.64
CA THR A 155 1.80 0.46 19.97
C THR A 155 1.74 1.97 19.74
N TYR A 156 0.56 2.60 19.85
CA TYR A 156 0.31 4.03 19.56
C TYR A 156 0.85 4.49 18.18
N SER A 157 1.07 3.56 17.25
CA SER A 157 1.74 3.84 15.98
C SER A 157 0.74 4.05 14.85
N ASP A 158 0.82 5.21 14.19
CA ASP A 158 0.08 5.47 12.97
C ASP A 158 0.66 4.65 11.81
N LYS A 159 -0.10 3.65 11.35
CA LYS A 159 0.30 2.74 10.26
C LYS A 159 0.64 3.47 8.95
N ARG A 160 0.18 4.71 8.75
CA ARG A 160 0.52 5.53 7.58
C ARG A 160 1.96 6.03 7.60
N ASN A 161 2.59 6.04 8.79
CA ASN A 161 3.98 6.41 9.00
C ASN A 161 4.94 5.20 8.95
N ASP A 162 4.47 4.03 8.50
CA ASP A 162 5.34 2.87 8.33
C ASP A 162 6.55 3.23 7.43
N ILE A 163 7.76 2.97 7.93
CA ILE A 163 9.01 3.35 7.26
C ILE A 163 9.13 2.74 5.86
N ARG A 164 8.46 1.61 5.61
CA ARG A 164 8.43 0.98 4.28
C ARG A 164 7.63 1.81 3.29
N ILE A 165 6.55 2.47 3.73
CA ILE A 165 5.77 3.41 2.89
C ILE A 165 6.62 4.64 2.58
N ILE A 166 7.29 5.20 3.58
CA ILE A 166 8.14 6.39 3.41
C ILE A 166 9.31 6.08 2.47
N GLY A 167 9.97 4.93 2.66
CA GLY A 167 11.04 4.46 1.79
C GLY A 167 10.57 4.22 0.35
N ALA A 168 9.41 3.59 0.18
CA ALA A 168 8.77 3.39 -1.11
C ALA A 168 8.44 4.70 -1.85
N LEU A 169 8.04 5.73 -1.10
CA LEU A 169 7.71 7.05 -1.65
C LEU A 169 8.91 8.01 -1.69
N GLY A 170 10.12 7.56 -1.35
CA GLY A 170 11.28 8.43 -1.13
C GLY A 170 11.54 9.43 -2.27
N ALA A 171 11.48 9.00 -3.53
CA ALA A 171 11.67 9.85 -4.71
C ALA A 171 10.48 10.78 -5.03
N LYS A 172 9.36 10.64 -4.30
CA LYS A 172 8.11 11.41 -4.46
C LYS A 172 7.84 12.32 -3.26
N LEU A 173 8.67 12.28 -2.21
CA LEU A 173 8.50 13.14 -1.03
C LEU A 173 8.67 14.61 -1.43
N GLN A 174 7.73 15.46 -0.98
CA GLN A 174 7.74 16.91 -1.15
C GLN A 174 7.91 17.63 0.18
#